data_AF-A0A2G9XDR8-F1
#
_entry.id   AF-A0A2G9XDR8-F1
#
_cell.length_a   1.000
_cell.length_b   1.000
_cell.length_c   1.000
_cell.angle_alpha   90.00
_cell.angle_beta   90.00
_cell.angle_gamma   90.00
#
_symmetry.space_group_name_H-M   'P 1'
#
loop_
_entity.id
_entity.type
_entity.pdbx_description
1 polymer ?
#
loop_
_entity_poly.entity_id
_entity_poly.type
_entity_poly.pdbx_seq_one_letter_code
_entity_poly.pdbx_strand_id
1 'polypeptide(L)'
;MDTIITLYILLAVVFLTNIIVFGVLLMKLKNLSRIAKSLDIGKLKQISQDIESLKKISLKSFQKVGIVKFNPFKSMGGNLSFAAALLNALNEGIVISGLHNRESTRTYIKEISCGKEKPELSSEEKEAVENAVKS
;
A
#
# COMPACT_ATOMS: atom_id res chain seq x y z
N MET A 1 7.81 53.01 63.07
CA MET A 1 7.72 51.54 63.18
C MET A 1 7.56 50.91 61.78
N ASP A 2 7.90 51.66 60.72
CA ASP A 2 7.20 51.52 59.43
C ASP A 2 8.08 50.96 58.31
N THR A 3 9.41 51.09 58.40
CA THR A 3 10.34 50.60 57.36
C THR A 3 10.46 49.07 57.31
N ILE A 4 10.48 48.41 58.47
CA ILE A 4 10.53 46.93 58.57
C ILE A 4 9.28 46.31 57.95
N ILE A 5 8.09 46.88 58.23
CA ILE A 5 6.82 46.41 57.66
C ILE A 5 6.82 46.56 56.14
N THR A 6 7.28 47.70 55.61
CA THR A 6 7.37 47.88 54.14
C THR A 6 8.32 46.89 53.48
N LEU A 7 9.42 46.51 54.13
CA LEU A 7 10.37 45.52 53.62
C LEU A 7 9.74 44.12 53.51
N TYR A 8 8.98 43.70 54.54
CA TYR A 8 8.25 42.42 54.49
C TYR A 8 7.20 42.39 53.38
N ILE A 9 6.48 43.48 53.16
CA ILE A 9 5.49 43.59 52.08
C ILE A 9 6.19 43.47 50.71
N LEU A 10 7.32 44.16 50.51
CA LEU A 10 8.08 44.08 49.26
C LEU A 10 8.57 42.64 49.01
N LEU A 11 9.11 41.98 50.03
CA LEU A 11 9.58 40.60 49.94
C LEU A 11 8.43 39.64 49.58
N ALA A 12 7.25 39.83 50.18
CA ALA A 12 6.06 39.04 49.88
C ALA A 12 5.60 39.21 48.42
N VAL A 13 5.62 40.43 47.89
CA VAL A 13 5.27 40.71 46.48
C VAL A 13 6.28 40.05 45.52
N VAL A 14 7.58 40.16 45.80
CA VAL A 14 8.62 39.49 45.00
C VAL A 14 8.44 37.97 45.04
N PHE A 15 8.11 37.40 46.20
CA PHE A 15 7.85 35.97 46.32
C PHE A 15 6.60 35.55 45.51
N LEU A 16 5.52 36.32 45.59
CA LEU A 16 4.28 36.06 44.86
C LEU A 16 4.48 36.10 43.34
N THR A 17 5.21 37.10 42.83
CA THR A 17 5.52 37.20 41.40
C THR A 17 6.38 36.03 40.91
N ASN A 18 7.38 35.59 41.69
CA ASN A 18 8.18 34.42 41.37
C ASN A 18 7.36 33.13 41.29
N ILE A 19 6.41 32.92 42.21
CA ILE A 19 5.51 31.75 42.18
C ILE A 19 4.70 31.73 40.89
N ILE A 20 4.15 32.88 40.47
CA ILE A 20 3.34 33.00 39.25
C ILE A 20 4.21 32.68 38.01
N VAL A 21 5.40 33.28 37.93
CA VAL A 21 6.35 33.02 36.82
C VAL A 21 6.72 31.54 36.75
N PHE A 22 6.99 30.91 37.89
CA PHE A 22 7.29 29.48 37.97
C PHE A 22 6.10 28.61 37.50
N GLY A 23 4.89 28.96 37.90
CA GLY A 23 3.67 28.28 37.45
C GLY A 23 3.48 28.36 35.93
N VAL A 24 3.69 29.53 35.33
CA VAL A 24 3.62 29.72 33.86
C VAL A 24 4.73 28.94 33.15
N LEU A 25 5.95 28.91 33.70
CA LEU A 25 7.07 28.11 33.16
C LEU A 25 6.73 26.62 33.14
N LEU A 26 6.15 26.09 34.23
CA LEU A 26 5.69 24.70 34.31
C LEU A 26 4.59 24.38 33.29
N MET A 27 3.65 25.30 33.06
CA MET A 27 2.64 25.12 32.00
C MET A 27 3.26 25.05 30.61
N LYS A 28 4.23 25.93 30.32
CA LYS A 28 4.92 25.97 29.02
C LYS A 28 5.69 24.67 28.75
N LEU A 29 6.35 24.11 29.78
CA LEU A 29 7.04 22.81 29.70
C LEU A 29 6.08 21.65 29.42
N LYS A 30 4.92 21.61 30.09
CA LYS A 30 3.88 20.60 29.84
C LYS A 30 3.33 20.68 28.41
N ASN A 31 3.11 21.88 27.87
CA ASN A 31 2.67 22.05 26.49
C ASN A 31 3.72 21.59 25.47
N LEU A 32 5.00 21.87 25.71
CA LEU A 32 6.09 21.41 24.84
C LEU A 32 6.17 19.88 24.79
N SER A 33 6.05 19.22 25.95
CA SER A 33 6.01 17.76 26.04
C SER A 33 4.83 17.16 25.27
N ARG A 34 3.65 17.80 25.30
CA ARG A 34 2.48 17.37 24.53
C ARG A 34 2.70 17.47 23.02
N ILE A 35 3.30 18.56 22.55
CA ILE A 35 3.62 18.75 21.13
C ILE A 35 4.64 17.71 20.67
N ALA A 36 5.70 17.47 21.46
CA ALA A 36 6.70 16.43 21.17
C ALA A 36 6.08 15.02 21.11
N LYS A 37 5.07 14.73 21.96
CA LYS A 37 4.37 13.44 21.97
C LYS A 37 3.37 13.29 20.81
N SER A 38 2.86 14.39 20.26
CA SER A 38 2.00 14.38 19.07
C SER A 38 2.78 14.09 17.78
N LEU A 39 4.09 14.37 17.77
CA LEU A 39 5.05 13.87 16.78
C LEU A 39 5.43 12.43 17.16
N ASP A 40 4.46 11.53 17.10
CA ASP A 40 4.61 10.15 17.54
C ASP A 40 5.48 9.36 16.55
N ILE A 41 6.81 9.43 16.73
CA ILE A 41 7.82 8.73 15.91
C ILE A 41 7.51 7.22 15.81
N GLY A 42 6.85 6.64 16.81
CA GLY A 42 6.36 5.27 16.78
C GLY A 42 5.34 5.03 15.66
N LYS A 43 4.39 5.94 15.45
CA LYS A 43 3.42 5.85 14.36
C LYS A 43 4.08 6.01 12.99
N LEU A 44 5.03 6.92 12.85
CA LEU A 44 5.78 7.08 11.60
C LEU A 44 6.58 5.82 11.25
N LYS A 45 7.22 5.20 12.24
CA LYS A 45 7.93 3.93 12.06
C LYS A 45 6.97 2.81 11.63
N GLN A 46 5.80 2.72 12.27
CA GLN A 46 4.78 1.73 11.91
C GLN A 46 4.28 1.93 10.48
N ILE A 47 3.90 3.16 10.11
CA ILE A 47 3.46 3.49 8.75
C ILE A 47 4.54 3.12 7.72
N SER A 48 5.81 3.40 8.03
CA SER A 48 6.92 3.02 7.14
C SER A 48 7.02 1.50 6.96
N GLN A 49 6.82 0.72 8.03
CA GLN A 49 6.82 -0.74 7.96
C GLN A 49 5.61 -1.27 7.17
N ASP A 50 4.44 -0.68 7.39
CA ASP A 50 3.22 -1.03 6.68
C ASP A 50 3.38 -0.76 5.18
N ILE A 51 3.94 0.40 4.78
CA ILE A 51 4.26 0.72 3.39
C ILE A 51 5.23 -0.30 2.78
N GLU A 52 6.26 -0.71 3.52
CA GLU A 52 7.21 -1.71 3.02
C GLU A 52 6.52 -3.07 2.81
N SER A 53 5.65 -3.47 3.73
CA SER A 53 4.86 -4.70 3.59
C SER A 53 3.89 -4.64 2.41
N LEU A 54 3.21 -3.51 2.21
CA LEU A 54 2.30 -3.27 1.10
C LEU A 54 3.03 -3.32 -0.24
N LYS A 55 4.24 -2.73 -0.32
CA LYS A 55 5.09 -2.82 -1.51
C LYS A 55 5.44 -4.28 -1.83
N LYS A 56 5.83 -5.07 -0.83
CA LYS A 56 6.15 -6.50 -1.02
C LYS A 56 4.95 -7.31 -1.51
N ILE A 57 3.75 -7.03 -0.98
CA ILE A 57 2.51 -7.68 -1.42
C ILE A 57 2.19 -7.26 -2.85
N SER A 58 2.16 -5.96 -3.14
CA SER A 58 1.85 -5.41 -4.47
C SER A 58 2.75 -5.97 -5.56
N LEU A 59 4.05 -6.15 -5.30
CA LEU A 59 4.97 -6.74 -6.28
C LEU A 59 4.60 -8.19 -6.67
N LYS A 60 3.96 -8.94 -5.78
CA LYS A 60 3.58 -10.35 -5.99
C LYS A 60 2.12 -10.51 -6.43
N SER A 61 1.26 -9.54 -6.16
CA SER A 61 -0.15 -9.56 -6.54
C SER A 61 -0.32 -9.51 -8.06
N PHE A 62 -1.33 -10.23 -8.58
CA PHE A 62 -1.78 -10.01 -9.95
C PHE A 62 -2.42 -8.63 -10.06
N GLN A 63 -1.87 -7.81 -10.94
CA GLN A 63 -2.30 -6.42 -11.14
C GLN A 63 -2.38 -6.03 -12.62
N LYS A 64 -2.00 -6.95 -13.51
CA LYS A 64 -2.01 -6.80 -14.97
C LYS A 64 -2.90 -7.89 -15.56
N VAL A 65 -3.85 -7.50 -16.40
CA VAL A 65 -4.87 -8.42 -16.93
C VAL A 65 -5.08 -8.19 -18.41
N GLY A 66 -5.04 -9.26 -19.19
CA GLY A 66 -5.31 -9.24 -20.62
C GLY A 66 -6.21 -10.40 -20.99
N ILE A 67 -7.28 -10.15 -21.74
CA ILE A 67 -8.26 -11.16 -22.13
C ILE A 67 -8.48 -11.10 -23.64
N VAL A 68 -8.43 -12.26 -24.29
CA VAL A 68 -8.70 -12.44 -25.71
C VAL A 68 -9.82 -13.47 -25.85
N LYS A 69 -10.86 -13.15 -26.62
CA LYS A 69 -11.93 -14.07 -26.98
C LYS A 69 -11.75 -14.51 -28.43
N PHE A 70 -11.86 -15.81 -28.67
CA PHE A 70 -11.63 -16.37 -30.00
C PHE A 70 -12.55 -17.55 -30.28
N ASN A 71 -12.52 -18.01 -31.53
CA ASN A 71 -13.23 -19.20 -31.98
C ASN A 71 -12.25 -20.16 -32.68
N PRO A 72 -11.80 -21.23 -32.00
CA PRO A 72 -10.88 -22.20 -32.60
C PRO A 72 -11.57 -23.08 -33.65
N PHE A 73 -12.90 -23.13 -33.69
CA PHE A 73 -13.67 -23.97 -34.59
C PHE A 73 -14.65 -23.12 -35.42
N LYS A 74 -14.28 -22.82 -36.67
CA LYS A 74 -15.08 -21.99 -37.60
C LYS A 74 -16.53 -22.47 -37.82
N SER A 75 -16.87 -23.70 -37.43
CA SER A 75 -18.20 -24.33 -37.50
C SER A 75 -19.10 -24.09 -36.26
N MET A 76 -18.59 -23.39 -35.24
CA MET A 76 -19.36 -22.97 -34.06
C MET A 76 -19.65 -21.48 -34.12
N GLY A 77 -20.87 -21.08 -33.77
CA GLY A 77 -21.24 -19.67 -33.72
C GLY A 77 -20.66 -18.99 -32.47
N GLY A 78 -20.03 -17.83 -32.64
CA GLY A 78 -19.54 -16.98 -31.55
C GLY A 78 -18.12 -17.29 -31.05
N ASN A 79 -17.55 -16.33 -30.32
CA ASN A 79 -16.22 -16.46 -29.67
C ASN A 79 -16.39 -16.91 -28.22
N LEU A 80 -16.69 -18.19 -28.04
CA LEU A 80 -16.91 -18.81 -26.72
C LEU A 80 -15.62 -19.33 -26.07
N SER A 81 -14.51 -19.38 -26.81
CA SER A 81 -13.20 -19.70 -26.26
C SER A 81 -12.48 -18.42 -25.79
N PHE A 82 -11.57 -18.56 -24.84
CA PHE A 82 -10.86 -17.44 -24.26
C PHE A 82 -9.41 -17.76 -23.90
N ALA A 83 -8.58 -16.73 -23.84
CA ALA A 83 -7.28 -16.72 -23.18
C ALA A 83 -7.21 -15.51 -22.26
N ALA A 84 -6.80 -15.71 -21.02
CA ALA A 84 -6.70 -14.69 -19.99
C ALA A 84 -5.34 -14.76 -19.31
N ALA A 85 -4.56 -13.69 -19.40
CA ALA A 85 -3.29 -13.55 -18.70
C ALA A 85 -3.49 -12.73 -17.41
N LEU A 86 -2.98 -13.24 -16.30
CA LEU A 86 -2.97 -12.61 -14.99
C LEU A 86 -1.51 -12.50 -14.55
N LEU A 87 -0.96 -11.28 -14.57
CA LEU A 87 0.45 -11.03 -14.30
C LEU A 87 0.64 -10.06 -13.14
N ASN A 88 1.78 -10.21 -12.45
CA ASN A 88 2.23 -9.30 -11.40
C ASN A 88 3.03 -8.11 -11.98
N ALA A 89 3.59 -7.28 -11.10
CA ALA A 89 4.40 -6.12 -11.49
C ALA A 89 5.59 -6.49 -12.40
N LEU A 90 6.14 -7.69 -12.24
CA LEU A 90 7.30 -8.22 -12.94
C LEU A 90 6.95 -8.99 -14.22
N ASN A 91 5.67 -8.95 -14.65
CA ASN A 91 5.15 -9.72 -15.80
C ASN A 91 5.21 -11.24 -15.61
N GLU A 92 5.21 -11.70 -14.36
CA GLU A 92 5.12 -13.11 -14.01
C GLU A 92 3.72 -13.46 -13.52
N GLY A 93 3.28 -14.69 -13.76
CA GLY A 93 1.97 -15.14 -13.32
C GLY A 93 1.47 -16.32 -14.13
N ILE A 94 0.22 -16.26 -14.57
CA ILE A 94 -0.42 -17.38 -15.28
C ILE A 94 -1.19 -16.91 -16.50
N VAL A 95 -1.31 -17.81 -17.48
CA VAL A 95 -2.27 -17.72 -18.58
C VAL A 95 -3.26 -18.86 -18.44
N ILE A 96 -4.54 -18.53 -18.46
CA ILE A 96 -5.65 -19.47 -18.43
C ILE A 96 -6.34 -19.42 -19.78
N SER A 97 -6.47 -20.55 -20.46
CA SER A 97 -7.18 -20.63 -21.73
C SER A 97 -8.30 -21.67 -21.68
N GLY A 98 -9.46 -21.31 -22.21
CA GLY A 98 -10.62 -22.18 -22.32
C GLY A 98 -10.94 -22.43 -23.79
N LEU A 99 -10.83 -23.67 -24.25
CA LEU A 99 -11.28 -24.09 -25.56
C LEU A 99 -12.68 -24.69 -25.44
N HIS A 100 -13.66 -23.96 -25.96
CA HIS A 100 -15.04 -24.39 -26.01
C HIS A 100 -15.33 -25.16 -27.31
N ASN A 101 -15.92 -26.34 -27.16
CA ASN A 101 -16.51 -27.09 -28.26
C ASN A 101 -17.97 -27.43 -27.94
N ARG A 102 -18.73 -27.98 -28.91
CA ARG A 102 -20.17 -28.26 -28.76
C ARG A 102 -20.51 -29.19 -27.59
N GLU A 103 -19.58 -30.06 -27.20
CA GLU A 103 -19.82 -31.14 -26.23
C GLU A 103 -19.16 -30.86 -24.87
N SER A 104 -18.17 -29.97 -24.82
CA SER A 104 -17.30 -29.77 -23.66
C SER A 104 -16.51 -28.46 -23.73
N THR A 105 -16.04 -27.99 -22.58
CA THR A 105 -15.02 -26.94 -22.48
C THR A 105 -13.80 -27.51 -21.80
N ARG A 106 -12.63 -27.31 -22.39
CA ARG A 106 -11.35 -27.69 -21.78
C ARG A 106 -10.61 -26.45 -21.35
N THR A 107 -10.16 -26.43 -20.11
CA THR A 107 -9.41 -25.31 -19.53
C THR A 107 -7.97 -25.73 -19.30
N TYR A 108 -7.03 -24.87 -19.70
CA TYR A 108 -5.60 -25.05 -19.55
C TYR A 108 -5.02 -23.88 -18.74
N ILE A 109 -3.96 -24.16 -18.00
CA ILE A 109 -3.20 -23.16 -17.24
C ILE A 109 -1.72 -23.35 -17.55
N LYS A 110 -1.05 -22.24 -17.88
CA LYS A 110 0.40 -22.19 -18.12
C LYS A 110 1.02 -21.10 -17.25
N GLU A 111 2.15 -21.41 -16.61
CA GLU A 111 2.91 -20.43 -15.81
C GLU A 111 3.78 -19.54 -16.70
N ILE A 112 3.81 -18.25 -16.41
CA ILE A 112 4.71 -17.28 -17.02
C ILE A 112 5.73 -16.86 -15.97
N SER A 113 7.01 -17.17 -16.21
CA SER A 113 8.12 -16.70 -15.37
C SER A 113 9.27 -16.23 -16.24
N CYS A 114 9.98 -15.19 -15.77
CA CYS A 114 11.11 -14.62 -16.49
C CYS A 114 12.40 -15.46 -16.39
N GLY A 115 12.45 -16.42 -15.46
CA GLY A 115 13.65 -17.24 -15.18
C GLY A 115 13.59 -18.71 -15.59
N LYS A 116 12.51 -19.17 -16.22
CA LYS A 116 12.34 -20.57 -16.67
C LYS A 116 12.15 -20.63 -18.18
N GLU A 117 12.25 -21.83 -18.74
CA GLU A 117 11.84 -22.08 -20.12
C GLU A 117 10.40 -21.58 -20.32
N LYS A 118 10.21 -20.71 -21.31
CA LYS A 118 8.89 -20.14 -21.59
C LYS A 118 7.98 -21.25 -22.13
N PRO A 119 6.76 -21.41 -21.60
CA PRO A 119 5.83 -22.37 -22.16
C PRO A 119 5.50 -22.00 -23.61
N GLU A 120 5.24 -23.01 -24.43
CA GLU A 120 4.73 -22.77 -25.78
C GLU A 120 3.30 -22.23 -25.68
N LEU A 121 3.12 -20.97 -26.07
CA LEU A 121 1.83 -20.28 -26.05
C LEU A 121 1.20 -20.25 -27.44
N SER A 122 -0.13 -20.41 -27.51
CA SER A 122 -0.88 -20.16 -28.74
C SER A 122 -0.83 -18.68 -29.15
N SER A 123 -1.30 -18.36 -30.35
CA SER A 123 -1.43 -16.96 -30.81
C SER A 123 -2.25 -16.11 -29.84
N GLU A 124 -3.39 -16.64 -29.40
CA GLU A 124 -4.35 -15.95 -28.54
C GLU A 124 -3.83 -15.85 -27.09
N GLU A 125 -3.11 -16.86 -26.61
CA GLU A 125 -2.43 -16.80 -25.31
C GLU A 125 -1.31 -15.75 -25.30
N LYS A 126 -0.53 -15.65 -26.38
CA LYS A 126 0.49 -14.61 -26.54
C LYS A 126 -0.13 -13.23 -26.57
N GLU A 127 -1.20 -13.04 -27.34
CA GLU A 127 -1.92 -11.77 -27.41
C GLU A 127 -2.50 -11.38 -26.04
N ALA A 128 -3.06 -12.32 -25.28
CA ALA A 128 -3.55 -12.07 -23.92
C ALA A 128 -2.41 -11.60 -22.99
N VAL A 129 -1.23 -12.22 -23.06
CA VAL A 129 -0.04 -11.79 -22.31
C VAL A 129 0.40 -10.39 -22.72
N GLU A 130 0.47 -10.10 -24.01
CA GLU A 130 0.86 -8.77 -24.51
C GLU A 130 -0.13 -7.68 -24.05
N ASN A 131 -1.42 -7.97 -24.07
CA ASN A 131 -2.45 -7.07 -23.57
C ASN A 131 -2.32 -6.84 -22.07
N ALA A 132 -2.02 -7.87 -21.28
CA ALA A 132 -1.77 -7.73 -19.85
C ALA A 132 -0.51 -6.89 -19.56
N VAL A 133 0.57 -7.05 -20.34
CA VAL A 133 1.79 -6.25 -20.14
C VAL A 133 1.55 -4.76 -20.43
N LYS A 134 0.59 -4.43 -21.29
CA LYS A 134 0.23 -3.05 -21.69
C LYS A 134 -0.84 -2.40 -20.80
N SER A 135 -1.54 -3.15 -19.93
CA SER A 135 -2.57 -2.65 -19.01
C SER A 135 -1.95 -1.93 -17.82
#